data_AF-M1ZN16-F1
#
_entry.id   AF-M1ZN16-F1
#
_cell.length_a   1.000
_cell.length_b   1.000
_cell.length_c   1.000
_cell.angle_alpha   90.00
_cell.angle_beta   90.00
_cell.angle_gamma   90.00
#
_symmetry.space_group_name_H-M   'P 1'
#
loop_
_entity.id
_entity.type
_entity.pdbx_description
1 polymer ?
#
loop_
_entity_poly.entity_id
_entity_poly.type
_entity_poly.pdbx_seq_one_letter_code
_entity_poly.pdbx_strand_id
1 'polypeptide(L)' 'MSKCGSPYLRRAIWLAATVASFNDPVLSAYYNKKREEGKHHFTAVGAVARKLLYIIHAVLRNNKPYTPIA' A
#
# COMPACT_ATOMS: atom_id res chain seq x y z
N MET A 1 -0.36 6.44 11.01
CA MET A 1 -1.37 5.39 10.77
C MET A 1 -2.47 5.56 11.80
N SER A 2 -3.75 5.59 11.41
CA SER A 2 -4.83 5.81 12.40
C SER A 2 -4.85 4.66 13.43
N LYS A 3 -5.07 4.99 14.71
CA LYS A 3 -5.19 4.02 15.81
C LYS A 3 -6.54 3.27 15.78
N CYS A 4 -7.50 3.75 15.00
CA CYS A 4 -8.81 3.13 14.87
C CYS A 4 -8.75 1.82 14.05
N GLY A 5 -9.62 0.87 14.38
CA GLY A 5 -9.76 -0.42 13.68
C GLY A 5 -8.88 -1.56 14.22
N SER A 6 -9.01 -2.74 13.61
CA SER A 6 -8.36 -3.98 14.07
C SER A 6 -6.82 -3.91 14.03
N PRO A 7 -6.12 -4.23 15.13
CA PRO A 7 -4.66 -4.27 15.16
C PRO A 7 -4.07 -5.35 14.25
N TYR A 8 -4.77 -6.47 14.09
CA TYR A 8 -4.34 -7.57 13.21
C TYR A 8 -4.34 -7.15 11.75
N LEU A 9 -5.42 -6.51 11.30
CA LEU A 9 -5.54 -6.02 9.93
C LEU A 9 -4.46 -4.98 9.62
N ARG A 10 -4.19 -4.08 10.57
CA ARG A 10 -3.14 -3.07 10.43
C ARG A 10 -1.76 -3.69 10.24
N ARG A 11 -1.43 -4.71 11.05
CA ARG A 11 -0.16 -5.44 10.94
C ARG A 11 -0.06 -6.20 9.62
N ALA A 12 -1.12 -6.89 9.21
CA ALA A 12 -1.16 -7.63 7.95
C ALA A 12 -0.93 -6.71 6.74
N ILE A 13 -1.63 -5.56 6.69
CA ILE A 13 -1.45 -4.58 5.61
C ILE A 13 -0.03 -3.99 5.64
N TRP A 14 0.54 -3.74 6.82
CA TRP A 14 1.91 -3.23 6.90
C TRP A 14 2.94 -4.20 6.32
N LEU A 15 2.84 -5.48 6.67
CA LEU A 15 3.69 -6.54 6.13
C LEU A 15 3.51 -6.66 4.61
N ALA A 16 2.26 -6.70 4.14
CA ALA A 16 1.94 -6.77 2.72
C ALA A 16 2.48 -5.55 1.95
N ALA A 17 2.30 -4.34 2.48
CA ALA A 17 2.78 -3.11 1.85
C ALA A 17 4.31 -3.03 1.77
N THR A 18 5.00 -3.59 2.76
CA THR A 18 6.47 -3.65 2.75
C THR A 18 6.94 -4.53 1.60
N VAL A 19 6.39 -5.74 1.43
CA VAL A 19 6.73 -6.63 0.31
C VAL A 19 6.30 -6.04 -1.03
N ALA A 20 5.08 -5.50 -1.10
CA ALA A 20 4.51 -4.93 -2.32
C ALA A 20 5.30 -3.71 -2.84
N SER A 21 5.92 -2.93 -1.95
CA SER A 21 6.78 -1.81 -2.34
C SER A 21 8.04 -2.22 -3.13
N PHE A 22 8.48 -3.48 -3.01
CA PHE A 22 9.62 -4.02 -3.75
C PHE A 22 9.21 -4.93 -4.91
N ASN A 23 8.08 -5.63 -4.80
CA ASN A 23 7.65 -6.62 -5.80
C ASN A 23 6.80 -6.03 -6.92
N ASP A 24 5.92 -5.07 -6.63
CA ASP A 24 4.99 -4.52 -7.62
C ASP A 24 5.55 -3.23 -8.25
N PRO A 25 5.70 -3.15 -9.58
CA PRO A 25 6.30 -1.98 -10.23
C PRO A 25 5.48 -0.69 -10.00
N VAL A 26 4.15 -0.79 -9.96
CA VAL A 26 3.24 0.35 -9.72
C VAL A 26 3.37 0.89 -8.29
N LEU A 27 3.49 0.00 -7.30
CA LEU A 27 3.60 0.39 -5.90
C LEU A 27 5.03 0.82 -5.55
N SER A 28 6.03 0.22 -6.19
CA SER A 28 7.43 0.62 -6.09
C SER A 28 7.65 2.03 -6.66
N ALA A 29 7.10 2.34 -7.83
CA ALA A 29 7.13 3.69 -8.39
C ALA A 29 6.46 4.72 -7.47
N TYR A 30 5.32 4.35 -6.86
CA TYR A 30 4.65 5.20 -5.88
C TYR A 30 5.47 5.40 -4.61
N TYR A 31 6.13 4.35 -4.12
CA TYR A 31 7.05 4.41 -2.98
C TYR A 31 8.25 5.33 -3.27
N ASN A 32 8.89 5.17 -4.42
CA ASN A 32 10.02 6.00 -4.85
C ASN A 32 9.63 7.46 -5.00
N LYS A 33 8.48 7.76 -5.62
CA LYS A 33 7.94 9.12 -5.69
C LYS A 33 7.78 9.75 -4.30
N LYS A 34 7.31 8.98 -3.30
CA LYS A 34 7.20 9.48 -1.92
C LYS A 34 8.55 9.65 -1.22
N ARG A 35 9.57 8.88 -1.60
CA ARG A 35 10.95 9.03 -1.12
C ARG A 35 11.61 10.26 -1.74
N GLU A 36 11.39 10.51 -3.02
CA GLU A 36 11.84 11.70 -3.75
C GLU A 36 11.21 12.99 -3.20
N GLU A 37 9.95 12.93 -2.76
CA GLU A 37 9.29 14.01 -1.99
C GLU A 37 9.95 14.28 -0.62
N GLY A 38 11.04 13.60 -0.26
CA GLY A 38 11.80 13.80 0.98
C GLY A 38 11.20 13.11 2.21
N LYS A 39 10.22 12.23 2.04
CA LYS A 39 9.53 11.61 3.18
C LYS A 39 10.33 10.45 3.77
N HIS A 40 10.24 10.33 5.10
CA HIS A 40 10.83 9.21 5.82
C HIS A 40 10.29 7.86 5.32
N HIS A 41 11.13 6.82 5.33
CA HIS A 41 10.81 5.47 4.83
C HIS A 41 9.46 4.96 5.37
N PHE A 42 9.25 5.02 6.68
CA PHE A 42 7.99 4.58 7.30
C PHE A 42 6.76 5.38 6.85
N THR A 43 6.92 6.66 6.51
CA THR A 43 5.83 7.50 5.99
C THR A 43 5.49 7.09 4.55
N ALA A 44 6.50 6.77 3.74
CA ALA A 44 6.32 6.25 2.39
C ALA A 44 5.62 4.88 2.39
N VAL A 45 6.07 3.94 3.24
CA VAL A 45 5.42 2.62 3.41
C VAL A 45 3.98 2.80 3.91
N GLY A 46 3.73 3.72 4.84
CA GLY A 46 2.37 4.04 5.28
C GLY A 46 1.46 4.59 4.17
N ALA A 47 2.02 5.33 3.21
CA ALA A 47 1.28 5.79 2.05
C ALA A 47 0.96 4.64 1.08
N VAL A 48 1.92 3.74 0.84
CA VAL A 48 1.72 2.51 0.05
C VAL A 48 0.66 1.62 0.70
N ALA A 49 0.72 1.41 2.02
CA ALA A 49 -0.26 0.64 2.78
C ALA A 49 -1.69 1.16 2.59
N ARG A 50 -1.87 2.49 2.60
CA ARG A 50 -3.18 3.10 2.34
C ARG A 50 -3.64 2.86 0.88
N LYS A 51 -2.74 2.98 -0.10
CA LYS A 51 -3.05 2.71 -1.50
C LYS A 51 -3.44 1.24 -1.72
N LEU A 52 -2.73 0.32 -1.06
CA LEU A 52 -3.00 -1.12 -1.07
C LEU A 52 -4.37 -1.43 -0.48
N LEU A 53 -4.75 -0.80 0.64
CA LEU A 53 -6.09 -0.95 1.22
C LEU A 53 -7.20 -0.53 0.24
N TYR A 54 -7.02 0.58 -0.48
CA TYR A 54 -7.98 1.01 -1.49
C TYR A 54 -8.08 0.02 -2.66
N ILE A 55 -6.96 -0.56 -3.08
CA ILE A 55 -6.94 -1.61 -4.12
C ILE A 55 -7.73 -2.83 -3.66
N ILE A 56 -7.45 -3.35 -2.45
CA ILE A 56 -8.17 -4.49 -1.89
C ILE A 56 -9.68 -4.18 -1.83
N HIS A 57 -10.05 -3.01 -1.32
CA HIS A 57 -11.44 -2.61 -1.23
C HIS A 57 -12.12 -2.51 -2.61
N ALA A 58 -11.42 -1.97 -3.62
CA ALA A 58 -11.93 -1.89 -4.98
C ALA A 58 -12.10 -3.28 -5.64
N VAL A 59 -11.16 -4.20 -5.42
CA VAL A 59 -11.23 -5.58 -5.89
C VAL A 59 -12.42 -6.30 -5.26
N LEU A 60 -12.57 -6.22 -3.93
CA LEU A 60 -13.66 -6.84 -3.21
C LEU A 60 -15.03 -6.26 -3.60
N ARG A 61 -15.10 -4.94 -3.82
CA ARG A 61 -16.36 -4.27 -4.21
C ARG A 61 -16.79 -4.62 -5.63
N ASN A 62 -15.85 -4.64 -6.56
CA ASN A 62 -16.15 -4.80 -7.99
C ASN A 62 -16.03 -6.25 -8.45
N ASN A 63 -15.53 -7.17 -7.62
CA ASN A 63 -15.20 -8.55 -7.97
C ASN A 63 -14.38 -8.68 -9.28
N LYS A 64 -13.54 -7.69 -9.55
CA LYS A 64 -12.65 -7.69 -10.72
C LYS A 64 -11.22 -7.98 -10.27
N PRO A 65 -10.48 -8.83 -10.99
CA PRO A 65 -9.09 -9.10 -10.65
C PRO A 65 -8.26 -7.81 -10.74
N TYR A 66 -7.34 -7.65 -9.79
CA TYR A 66 -6.40 -6.54 -9.82
C TYR A 66 -5.49 -6.68 -11.04
N THR A 67 -5.63 -5.75 -11.97
CA THR A 67 -4.72 -5.60 -13.11
C THR A 67 -3.81 -4.41 -12.81
N PRO A 68 -2.54 -4.64 -12.44
CA PRO A 68 -1.59 -3.55 -12.29
C PRO A 68 -1.33 -2.96 -13.68
N ILE A 69 -2.04 -1.88 -14.02
CA ILE A 69 -1.72 -1.09 -15.20
C ILE A 69 -0.44 -0.32 -14.86
N ALA A 70 0.65 -0.75 -15.50
CA ALA A 70 1.96 -0.10 -15.46
C ALA A 70 1.92 1.24 -16.18
#